data_AF-A0A922CY85-F1
#
_entry.id   AF-A0A922CY85-F1
#
_cell.length_a   1.000
_cell.length_b   1.000
_cell.length_c   1.000
_cell.angle_alpha   90.00
_cell.angle_beta   90.00
_cell.angle_gamma   90.00
#
_symmetry.space_group_name_H-M   'P 1'
#
loop_
_entity.id
_entity.type
_entity.pdbx_description
1 polymer ?
#
loop_
_entity_poly.entity_id
_entity_poly.type
_entity_poly.pdbx_seq_one_letter_code
_entity_poly.pdbx_strand_id
1 'polypeptide(L)'
;MLDCARNVKPDLYVVAELFTNSDHVDNIFVNRLGITSLIREAMSAWDSHEQGRLVHRFGGRAVGAFFREPRRAAQPRVAHALLLDLTHDNPSPVDKRSVFDMLPSAALVSMACCATGSTRGYDELVPHHIHVVDETRLYAEWADSPGKSQTESPSEGRVFRDTGIMAVKRALNELHFELALAGYSEVYVDQMDADVVAVTRHEPRSRRSVILVAFTAFTTPDPAATPRHVKPLRFEGQLEEIILEAELHRVERRQNAQYYLKYVLNR
;
A
#
# COMPACT_ATOMS: atom_id res chain seq x y z
N MET A 1 -9.18 27.63 -14.36
CA MET A 1 -7.81 27.45 -13.82
C MET A 1 -7.12 26.22 -14.38
N LEU A 2 -7.68 25.01 -14.26
CA LEU A 2 -7.06 23.79 -14.81
C LEU A 2 -6.85 23.85 -16.33
N ASP A 3 -7.79 24.41 -17.09
CA ASP A 3 -7.63 24.58 -18.54
C ASP A 3 -6.47 25.52 -18.89
N CYS A 4 -6.29 26.60 -18.12
CA CYS A 4 -5.15 27.50 -18.27
C CYS A 4 -3.83 26.77 -17.97
N ALA A 5 -3.81 25.91 -16.95
CA ALA A 5 -2.64 25.10 -16.64
C ALA A 5 -2.34 24.07 -17.75
N ARG A 6 -3.38 23.46 -18.35
CA ARG A 6 -3.24 22.53 -19.47
C ARG A 6 -2.78 23.21 -20.77
N ASN A 7 -3.13 24.48 -20.97
CA ASN A 7 -2.58 25.26 -22.09
C ASN A 7 -1.05 25.42 -21.99
N VAL A 8 -0.50 25.44 -20.77
CA VAL A 8 0.96 25.50 -20.54
C VAL A 8 1.58 24.10 -20.51
N LYS A 9 0.91 23.13 -19.88
CA LYS A 9 1.35 21.73 -19.77
C LYS A 9 0.22 20.78 -20.20
N PRO A 10 0.17 20.35 -21.48
CA PRO A 10 -0.92 19.51 -21.98
C PRO A 10 -1.09 18.20 -21.22
N ASP A 11 0.02 17.55 -20.84
CA ASP A 11 0.03 16.29 -20.08
C ASP A 11 -0.01 16.50 -18.56
N LEU A 12 -0.75 17.51 -18.09
CA LEU A 12 -0.88 17.80 -16.66
C LEU A 12 -1.66 16.68 -15.97
N TYR A 13 -0.95 15.89 -15.16
CA TYR A 13 -1.55 14.91 -14.25
C TYR A 13 -2.20 15.63 -13.07
N VAL A 14 -3.51 15.44 -12.90
CA VAL A 14 -4.30 16.10 -11.86
C VAL A 14 -4.81 15.05 -10.88
N VAL A 15 -4.45 15.22 -9.61
CA VAL A 15 -4.98 14.44 -8.50
C VAL A 15 -5.91 15.32 -7.69
N ALA A 16 -7.05 14.79 -7.28
CA ALA A 16 -7.96 15.47 -6.38
C ALA A 16 -8.33 14.58 -5.20
N GLU A 17 -8.29 15.17 -4.01
CA GLU A 17 -9.02 14.66 -2.87
C GLU A 17 -10.45 15.20 -2.95
N LEU A 18 -11.42 14.30 -3.13
CA LEU A 18 -12.79 14.67 -3.39
C LEU A 18 -13.71 13.88 -2.45
N PHE A 19 -14.29 14.61 -1.50
CA PHE A 19 -15.23 14.08 -0.52
C PHE A 19 -16.66 14.35 -0.99
N THR A 20 -17.15 13.54 -1.92
CA THR A 20 -18.60 13.50 -2.18
C THR A 20 -19.18 12.24 -1.58
N ASN A 21 -20.39 12.33 -1.03
CA ASN A 21 -21.14 11.18 -0.54
C ASN A 21 -21.81 10.40 -1.70
N SER A 22 -21.34 10.57 -2.95
CA SER A 22 -21.96 9.97 -4.13
C SER A 22 -20.98 9.81 -5.27
N ASP A 23 -20.70 8.54 -5.65
CA ASP A 23 -19.91 8.19 -6.83
C ASP A 23 -20.38 8.93 -8.11
N HIS A 24 -21.67 9.23 -8.21
CA HIS A 24 -22.21 9.98 -9.36
C HIS A 24 -21.68 11.42 -9.40
N VAL A 25 -21.64 12.09 -8.24
CA VAL A 25 -21.16 13.46 -8.13
C VAL A 25 -19.64 13.51 -8.36
N ASP A 26 -18.89 12.55 -7.80
CA ASP A 26 -17.46 12.36 -8.11
C ASP A 26 -17.22 12.32 -9.62
N ASN A 27 -18.01 11.52 -10.34
CA ASN A 27 -17.88 11.39 -11.81
C ASN A 27 -18.18 12.70 -12.55
N ILE A 28 -19.10 13.53 -12.06
CA ILE A 28 -19.37 14.86 -12.67
C ILE A 28 -18.13 15.75 -12.56
N PHE A 29 -17.51 15.82 -11.39
CA PHE A 29 -16.30 16.62 -11.18
C PHE A 29 -15.12 16.08 -11.98
N VAL A 30 -14.90 14.77 -11.96
CA VAL A 30 -13.81 14.12 -12.72
C VAL A 30 -13.94 14.43 -14.21
N ASN A 31 -15.13 14.26 -14.79
CA ASN A 31 -15.34 14.50 -16.22
C ASN A 31 -15.26 15.98 -16.61
N ARG A 32 -15.79 16.89 -15.77
CA ARG A 32 -15.79 18.33 -16.08
C ARG A 32 -14.45 19.01 -15.85
N LEU A 33 -13.72 18.59 -14.82
CA LEU A 33 -12.43 19.18 -14.46
C LEU A 33 -11.25 18.45 -15.12
N GLY A 34 -11.48 17.26 -15.70
CA GLY A 34 -10.44 16.42 -16.27
C GLY A 34 -9.48 15.86 -15.22
N ILE A 35 -10.00 15.53 -14.03
CA ILE A 35 -9.17 14.96 -12.95
C ILE A 35 -8.67 13.59 -13.40
N THR A 36 -7.38 13.34 -13.25
CA THR A 36 -6.77 12.07 -13.66
C THR A 36 -6.97 10.98 -12.61
N SER A 37 -6.78 11.33 -11.33
CA SER A 37 -6.91 10.37 -10.22
C SER A 37 -7.59 10.98 -9.00
N LEU A 38 -8.39 10.16 -8.31
CA LEU A 38 -8.94 10.51 -7.00
C LEU A 38 -8.10 9.89 -5.89
N ILE A 39 -7.80 10.67 -4.86
CA ILE A 39 -7.16 10.16 -3.65
C ILE A 39 -8.11 9.20 -2.94
N ARG A 40 -7.57 8.05 -2.53
CA ARG A 40 -8.24 7.03 -1.74
C ARG A 40 -7.30 6.60 -0.61
N GLU A 41 -7.84 6.43 0.59
CA GLU A 41 -7.02 6.19 1.78
C GLU A 41 -7.18 4.75 2.28
N ALA A 42 -6.08 4.02 2.40
CA ALA A 42 -6.08 2.71 3.03
C ALA A 42 -6.50 2.78 4.51
N MET A 43 -6.19 3.89 5.18
CA MET A 43 -6.57 4.16 6.57
C MET A 43 -8.08 4.32 6.79
N SER A 44 -8.89 4.45 5.74
CA SER A 44 -10.36 4.46 5.86
C SER A 44 -10.95 3.08 6.18
N ALA A 45 -10.21 2.00 5.90
CA ALA A 45 -10.63 0.65 6.28
C ALA A 45 -10.60 0.47 7.81
N TRP A 46 -11.67 -0.10 8.36
CA TRP A 46 -11.81 -0.40 9.79
C TRP A 46 -11.39 -1.83 10.16
N ASP A 47 -11.26 -2.73 9.17
CA ASP A 47 -10.74 -4.09 9.33
C ASP A 47 -10.03 -4.57 8.05
N SER A 48 -9.45 -5.77 8.12
CA SER A 48 -8.71 -6.39 7.01
C SER A 48 -9.59 -6.62 5.78
N HIS A 49 -10.88 -6.94 6.00
CA HIS A 49 -11.84 -7.22 4.94
C HIS A 49 -12.15 -5.98 4.13
N GLU A 50 -12.36 -4.84 4.80
CA GLU A 50 -12.55 -3.56 4.16
C GLU A 50 -11.32 -3.09 3.40
N GLN A 51 -10.12 -3.31 3.95
CA GLN A 51 -8.91 -3.00 3.20
C GLN A 51 -8.79 -3.85 1.94
N GLY A 52 -9.09 -5.15 2.05
CA GLY A 52 -9.24 -6.04 0.90
C GLY A 52 -10.29 -5.53 -0.09
N ARG A 53 -11.43 -5.00 0.38
CA ARG A 53 -12.48 -4.41 -0.46
C ARG A 53 -11.99 -3.16 -1.20
N LEU A 54 -11.19 -2.30 -0.57
CA LEU A 54 -10.55 -1.15 -1.22
C LEU A 54 -9.60 -1.59 -2.33
N VAL A 55 -8.75 -2.59 -2.05
CA VAL A 55 -7.84 -3.18 -3.05
C VAL A 55 -8.63 -3.81 -4.20
N HIS A 56 -9.72 -4.55 -3.93
CA HIS A 56 -10.56 -5.11 -4.99
C HIS A 56 -11.24 -4.01 -5.84
N ARG A 57 -11.77 -2.97 -5.19
CA ARG A 57 -12.51 -1.90 -5.87
C ARG A 57 -11.62 -1.05 -6.77
N PHE A 58 -10.40 -0.75 -6.33
CA PHE A 58 -9.48 0.15 -7.03
C PHE A 58 -8.35 -0.57 -7.76
N GLY A 59 -8.11 -1.83 -7.43
CA GLY A 59 -6.96 -2.61 -7.89
C GLY A 59 -7.08 -3.21 -9.29
N GLY A 60 -8.07 -2.82 -10.09
CA GLY A 60 -8.14 -3.21 -11.50
C GLY A 60 -9.35 -4.07 -11.84
N ARG A 61 -9.19 -4.96 -12.81
CA ARG A 61 -10.28 -5.85 -13.27
C ARG A 61 -10.31 -7.12 -12.44
N ALA A 62 -11.46 -7.74 -12.28
CA ALA A 62 -11.52 -9.08 -11.67
C ALA A 62 -10.74 -10.11 -12.52
N VAL A 63 -10.07 -11.05 -11.84
CA VAL A 63 -9.42 -12.22 -12.50
C VAL A 63 -10.45 -13.01 -13.30
N GLY A 64 -10.09 -13.36 -14.54
CA GLY A 64 -10.96 -14.12 -15.44
C GLY A 64 -12.06 -13.27 -16.09
N ALA A 65 -11.95 -11.94 -16.05
CA ALA A 65 -12.88 -11.07 -16.75
C ALA A 65 -12.80 -11.30 -18.27
N PHE A 66 -13.96 -11.32 -18.94
CA PHE A 66 -14.03 -11.53 -20.39
C PHE A 66 -13.05 -10.67 -21.19
N PHE A 67 -12.43 -11.26 -22.21
CA PHE A 67 -11.57 -10.53 -23.13
C PHE A 67 -12.36 -9.37 -23.75
N ARG A 68 -11.73 -8.20 -23.79
CA ARG A 68 -12.31 -7.00 -24.35
C ARG A 68 -11.77 -6.82 -25.75
N GLU A 69 -12.67 -6.67 -26.72
CA GLU A 69 -12.28 -6.32 -28.08
C GLU A 69 -11.50 -4.99 -28.08
N PRO A 70 -10.46 -4.85 -28.93
CA PRO A 70 -9.68 -3.62 -29.01
C PRO A 70 -10.52 -2.40 -29.38
N ARG A 71 -11.58 -2.60 -30.17
CA ARG A 71 -12.52 -1.54 -30.58
C ARG A 71 -13.83 -1.72 -29.82
N ARG A 72 -14.15 -0.75 -28.98
CA ARG A 72 -15.42 -0.71 -28.26
C ARG A 72 -15.76 0.71 -27.85
N ALA A 73 -17.05 0.94 -27.62
CA ALA A 73 -17.50 2.18 -27.02
C ALA A 73 -16.84 2.40 -25.65
N ALA A 74 -16.51 3.65 -25.34
CA ALA A 74 -16.11 4.04 -24.01
C ALA A 74 -17.27 3.72 -23.05
N GLN A 75 -16.96 2.94 -22.01
CA GLN A 75 -17.93 2.58 -20.97
C GLN A 75 -17.65 3.41 -19.72
N PRO A 76 -18.68 3.81 -18.96
CA PRO A 76 -18.49 4.39 -17.64
C PRO A 76 -17.60 3.49 -16.77
N ARG A 77 -16.70 4.10 -16.00
CA ARG A 77 -15.85 3.41 -15.03
C ARG A 77 -15.70 4.27 -13.80
N VAL A 78 -15.38 3.61 -12.69
CA VAL A 78 -14.86 4.28 -11.51
C VAL A 78 -13.62 5.07 -11.91
N ALA A 79 -13.53 6.31 -11.45
CA ALA A 79 -12.36 7.15 -11.65
C ALA A 79 -11.09 6.42 -11.18
N HIS A 80 -9.99 6.65 -11.88
CA HIS A 80 -8.72 6.06 -11.50
C HIS A 80 -8.33 6.51 -10.07
N ALA A 81 -7.78 5.59 -9.28
CA ALA A 81 -7.43 5.84 -7.89
C ALA A 81 -5.93 6.12 -7.75
N LEU A 82 -5.60 7.04 -6.84
CA LEU A 82 -4.32 7.09 -6.15
C LEU A 82 -4.58 6.55 -4.74
N LEU A 83 -4.27 5.27 -4.51
CA LEU A 83 -4.48 4.61 -3.23
C LEU A 83 -3.27 4.85 -2.33
N LEU A 84 -3.46 5.66 -1.30
CA LEU A 84 -2.42 6.03 -0.36
C LEU A 84 -2.44 5.13 0.87
N ASP A 85 -1.26 4.68 1.30
CA ASP A 85 -1.10 3.98 2.58
C ASP A 85 -1.53 4.89 3.74
N LEU A 86 -1.07 6.14 3.68
CA LEU A 86 -1.32 7.20 4.66
C LEU A 86 -1.34 8.57 3.98
N THR A 87 -2.41 9.35 4.17
CA THR A 87 -2.44 10.79 3.85
C THR A 87 -1.93 11.62 5.03
N HIS A 88 -1.59 12.89 4.76
CA HIS A 88 -1.02 13.80 5.74
C HIS A 88 -2.00 14.23 6.86
N ASP A 89 -3.29 14.06 6.65
CA ASP A 89 -4.38 14.39 7.57
C ASP A 89 -4.90 13.17 8.35
N ASN A 90 -4.43 11.96 8.02
CA ASN A 90 -4.77 10.76 8.76
C ASN A 90 -4.11 10.70 10.14
N PRO A 91 -4.78 10.15 11.16
CA PRO A 91 -4.16 9.90 12.47
C PRO A 91 -3.02 8.88 12.34
N SER A 92 -2.18 8.79 13.37
CA SER A 92 -1.08 7.81 13.43
C SER A 92 -1.60 6.38 13.20
N PRO A 93 -1.05 5.61 12.25
CA PRO A 93 -1.37 4.18 12.08
C PRO A 93 -1.09 3.37 13.34
N VAL A 94 -0.07 3.77 14.11
CA VAL A 94 0.29 3.10 15.36
C VAL A 94 -0.81 3.24 16.41
N ASP A 95 -1.47 4.41 16.46
CA ASP A 95 -2.55 4.68 17.40
C ASP A 95 -3.90 4.09 16.91
N LYS A 96 -4.20 4.21 15.62
CA LYS A 96 -5.47 3.77 15.05
C LYS A 96 -5.56 2.25 14.89
N ARG A 97 -4.42 1.58 14.66
CA ARG A 97 -4.33 0.15 14.38
C ARG A 97 -3.24 -0.48 15.25
N SER A 98 -2.10 -0.76 14.63
CA SER A 98 -0.88 -1.22 15.25
C SER A 98 0.27 -0.92 14.31
N VAL A 99 1.47 -0.73 14.88
CA VAL A 99 2.71 -0.62 14.09
C VAL A 99 2.93 -1.86 13.20
N PHE A 100 2.49 -3.04 13.65
CA PHE A 100 2.59 -4.29 12.90
C PHE A 100 1.71 -4.31 11.65
N ASP A 101 0.69 -3.46 11.57
CA ASP A 101 -0.20 -3.39 10.41
C ASP A 101 0.41 -2.59 9.26
N MET A 102 1.40 -1.74 9.53
CA MET A 102 1.95 -0.82 8.51
C MET A 102 2.60 -1.56 7.35
N LEU A 103 3.32 -2.64 7.63
CA LEU A 103 3.92 -3.51 6.61
C LEU A 103 2.88 -4.25 5.73
N PRO A 104 1.97 -5.07 6.29
CA PRO A 104 0.96 -5.78 5.50
C PRO A 104 0.00 -4.81 4.79
N SER A 105 -0.35 -3.68 5.41
CA SER A 105 -1.17 -2.65 4.75
C SER A 105 -0.48 -2.06 3.52
N ALA A 106 0.79 -1.70 3.63
CA ALA A 106 1.58 -1.23 2.50
C ALA A 106 1.68 -2.27 1.38
N ALA A 107 1.82 -3.54 1.73
CA ALA A 107 1.86 -4.63 0.75
C ALA A 107 0.52 -4.79 0.02
N LEU A 108 -0.60 -4.74 0.74
CA LEU A 108 -1.94 -4.79 0.16
C LEU A 108 -2.18 -3.64 -0.83
N VAL A 109 -1.80 -2.42 -0.46
CA VAL A 109 -1.89 -1.24 -1.34
C VAL A 109 -1.04 -1.42 -2.60
N SER A 110 0.21 -1.89 -2.46
CA SER A 110 1.10 -2.15 -3.60
C SER A 110 0.57 -3.22 -4.58
N MET A 111 -0.34 -4.10 -4.14
CA MET A 111 -1.00 -5.07 -5.01
C MET A 111 -2.22 -4.52 -5.77
N ALA A 112 -2.71 -3.33 -5.44
CA ALA A 112 -3.73 -2.68 -6.25
C ALA A 112 -3.14 -2.25 -7.60
N CYS A 113 -3.76 -2.61 -8.73
CA CYS A 113 -3.39 -2.11 -10.06
C CYS A 113 -3.88 -0.66 -10.29
N CYS A 114 -3.45 0.26 -9.43
CA CYS A 114 -3.67 1.70 -9.52
C CYS A 114 -2.41 2.46 -9.08
N ALA A 115 -2.43 3.79 -9.11
CA ALA A 115 -1.33 4.55 -8.52
C ALA A 115 -1.32 4.37 -7.00
N THR A 116 -0.13 4.33 -6.40
CA THR A 116 0.06 4.20 -4.95
C THR A 116 0.93 5.31 -4.40
N GLY A 117 0.88 5.55 -3.09
CA GLY A 117 1.77 6.49 -2.42
C GLY A 117 1.63 6.48 -0.91
N SER A 118 2.46 7.26 -0.22
CA SER A 118 2.40 7.41 1.24
C SER A 118 2.98 8.76 1.66
N THR A 119 2.60 9.22 2.84
CA THR A 119 3.20 10.39 3.48
C THR A 119 4.49 9.98 4.19
N ARG A 120 5.50 10.86 4.14
CA ARG A 120 6.76 10.69 4.89
C ARG A 120 6.45 10.49 6.38
N GLY A 121 7.13 9.54 7.01
CA GLY A 121 6.89 9.10 8.38
C GLY A 121 6.29 7.70 8.45
N TYR A 122 5.52 7.29 7.44
CA TYR A 122 4.92 5.96 7.41
C TYR A 122 5.99 4.86 7.33
N ASP A 123 6.87 4.94 6.33
CA ASP A 123 7.87 3.91 6.11
C ASP A 123 8.94 3.87 7.21
N GLU A 124 9.17 4.99 7.89
CA GLU A 124 10.08 5.10 9.04
C GLU A 124 9.46 4.64 10.36
N LEU A 125 8.17 4.25 10.38
CA LEU A 125 7.42 3.88 11.58
C LEU A 125 7.36 5.00 12.64
N VAL A 126 7.16 6.25 12.19
CA VAL A 126 6.96 7.38 13.10
C VAL A 126 5.71 7.11 13.96
N PRO A 127 5.84 7.11 15.31
CA PRO A 127 4.78 6.58 16.18
C PRO A 127 3.63 7.56 16.41
N HIS A 128 3.80 8.84 16.07
CA HIS A 128 2.84 9.90 16.35
C HIS A 128 2.31 10.51 15.06
N HIS A 129 1.15 11.16 15.15
CA HIS A 129 0.61 11.95 14.06
C HIS A 129 1.46 13.20 13.82
N ILE A 130 1.89 13.40 12.58
CA ILE A 130 2.67 14.57 12.15
C ILE A 130 1.68 15.66 11.73
N HIS A 131 1.30 16.50 12.70
CA HIS A 131 0.27 17.52 12.47
C HIS A 131 0.77 18.64 11.56
N VAL A 132 0.05 18.93 10.47
CA VAL A 132 0.47 19.94 9.49
C VAL A 132 0.54 21.38 10.01
N VAL A 133 -0.08 21.68 11.16
CA VAL A 133 -0.08 23.01 11.78
C VAL A 133 0.86 23.09 12.98
N ASP A 134 0.87 22.07 13.84
CA ASP A 134 1.49 22.14 15.16
C ASP A 134 2.84 21.42 15.22
N GLU A 135 3.16 20.58 14.23
CA GLU A 135 4.45 19.91 14.20
C GLU A 135 5.56 20.90 13.87
N THR A 136 6.56 20.97 14.75
CA THR A 136 7.72 21.87 14.60
C THR A 136 9.03 21.10 14.46
N ARG A 137 9.03 19.80 14.75
CA ARG A 137 10.21 18.95 14.61
C ARG A 137 10.51 18.72 13.13
N LEU A 138 11.79 18.63 12.81
CA LEU A 138 12.25 18.32 11.46
C LEU A 138 12.24 16.81 11.24
N TYR A 139 12.02 16.40 9.99
CA TYR A 139 12.26 15.02 9.58
C TYR A 139 13.73 14.65 9.76
N ALA A 140 13.95 13.39 10.12
CA ALA A 140 15.29 12.83 10.16
C ALA A 140 15.96 12.84 8.77
N GLU A 141 17.24 13.21 8.75
CA GLU A 141 18.08 13.35 7.57
C GLU A 141 18.45 11.99 6.97
N TRP A 142 18.56 11.91 5.65
CA TRP A 142 19.05 10.72 4.98
C TRP A 142 20.57 10.57 5.14
N ALA A 143 21.04 9.40 5.58
CA ALA A 143 22.46 9.11 5.73
C ALA A 143 22.92 7.98 4.78
N ASP A 144 23.96 8.25 3.98
CA ASP A 144 24.44 7.34 2.94
C ASP A 144 25.35 6.20 3.43
N SER A 145 25.74 6.17 4.71
CA SER A 145 26.72 5.18 5.22
C SER A 145 26.04 3.90 5.75
N PRO A 146 26.21 2.74 5.11
CA PRO A 146 25.67 1.44 5.55
C PRO A 146 26.55 0.77 6.64
N GLY A 147 27.14 1.57 7.53
CA GLY A 147 28.31 1.15 8.32
C GLY A 147 28.07 0.80 9.78
N LYS A 148 26.87 1.00 10.32
CA LYS A 148 26.59 0.63 11.71
C LYS A 148 25.26 -0.08 11.79
N SER A 149 25.36 -1.32 12.24
CA SER A 149 24.32 -2.33 12.35
C SER A 149 23.03 -1.81 12.97
N GLN A 150 21.95 -2.52 12.65
CA GLN A 150 20.58 -2.51 13.21
C GLN A 150 20.49 -2.53 14.77
N THR A 151 21.60 -2.33 15.47
CA THR A 151 21.77 -2.40 16.92
C THR A 151 22.23 -1.08 17.54
N GLU A 152 22.54 -0.02 16.78
CA GLU A 152 22.62 1.33 17.36
C GLU A 152 21.23 1.98 17.22
N SER A 153 20.67 2.47 18.33
CA SER A 153 19.46 3.31 18.30
C SER A 153 19.59 4.35 17.20
N PRO A 154 18.53 4.70 16.45
CA PRO A 154 18.61 5.71 15.40
C PRO A 154 19.32 6.93 15.97
N SER A 155 20.56 7.14 15.52
CA SER A 155 21.37 8.26 15.99
C SER A 155 20.57 9.52 15.68
N GLU A 156 20.40 10.36 16.72
CA GLU A 156 19.57 11.56 16.77
C GLU A 156 19.29 12.20 15.39
N GLY A 157 18.15 11.85 14.79
CA GLY A 157 17.68 12.49 13.56
C GLY A 157 18.26 11.99 12.23
N ARG A 158 18.70 10.72 12.13
CA ARG A 158 19.10 10.11 10.83
C ARG A 158 18.28 8.87 10.46
N VAL A 159 18.05 8.69 9.16
CA VAL A 159 17.43 7.49 8.58
C VAL A 159 18.33 6.86 7.51
N PHE A 160 18.18 5.55 7.35
CA PHE A 160 18.94 4.69 6.46
C PHE A 160 17.99 3.85 5.60
N ARG A 161 18.55 3.11 4.63
CA ARG A 161 17.78 2.22 3.74
C ARG A 161 16.99 1.13 4.47
N ASP A 162 17.47 0.68 5.63
CA ASP A 162 16.89 -0.37 6.47
C ASP A 162 16.08 0.19 7.65
N THR A 163 15.83 1.51 7.70
CA THR A 163 14.96 2.10 8.73
C THR A 163 13.52 1.68 8.50
N GLY A 164 12.83 1.29 9.58
CA GLY A 164 11.42 0.91 9.55
C GLY A 164 11.13 -0.18 8.52
N ILE A 165 10.19 0.09 7.62
CA ILE A 165 9.80 -0.80 6.50
C ILE A 165 10.36 -0.35 5.15
N MET A 166 11.24 0.66 5.11
CA MET A 166 11.70 1.31 3.87
C MET A 166 12.29 0.33 2.85
N ALA A 167 13.13 -0.62 3.30
CA ALA A 167 13.74 -1.62 2.43
C ALA A 167 12.68 -2.50 1.74
N VAL A 168 11.66 -2.92 2.49
CA VAL A 168 10.56 -3.72 1.94
C VAL A 168 9.61 -2.87 1.10
N LYS A 169 9.31 -1.62 1.49
CA LYS A 169 8.52 -0.71 0.66
C LYS A 169 9.16 -0.48 -0.69
N ARG A 170 10.50 -0.33 -0.74
CA ARG A 170 11.25 -0.28 -2.00
C ARG A 170 11.03 -1.54 -2.85
N ALA A 171 11.18 -2.73 -2.26
CA ALA A 171 10.96 -3.99 -2.98
C ALA A 171 9.52 -4.13 -3.51
N LEU A 172 8.53 -3.73 -2.70
CA LEU A 172 7.11 -3.71 -3.08
C LEU A 172 6.84 -2.72 -4.23
N ASN A 173 7.46 -1.53 -4.20
CA ASN A 173 7.31 -0.52 -5.26
C ASN A 173 7.97 -0.98 -6.58
N GLU A 174 9.14 -1.60 -6.50
CA GLU A 174 9.81 -2.20 -7.66
C GLU A 174 8.95 -3.32 -8.27
N LEU A 175 8.43 -4.23 -7.44
CA LEU A 175 7.52 -5.28 -7.88
C LEU A 175 6.23 -4.72 -8.48
N HIS A 176 5.61 -3.72 -7.84
CA HIS A 176 4.40 -3.06 -8.35
C HIS A 176 4.63 -2.49 -9.76
N PHE A 177 5.77 -1.84 -9.97
CA PHE A 177 6.18 -1.27 -11.25
C PHE A 177 6.42 -2.35 -12.32
N GLU A 178 7.15 -3.41 -11.98
CA GLU A 178 7.40 -4.55 -12.87
C GLU A 178 6.10 -5.24 -13.30
N LEU A 179 5.18 -5.49 -12.36
CA LEU A 179 3.88 -6.09 -12.63
C LEU A 179 3.01 -5.18 -13.52
N ALA A 180 3.06 -3.86 -13.31
CA ALA A 180 2.36 -2.90 -14.15
C ALA A 180 2.91 -2.90 -15.59
N LEU A 181 4.24 -2.88 -15.76
CA LEU A 181 4.87 -2.95 -17.09
C LEU A 181 4.59 -4.27 -17.80
N ALA A 182 4.57 -5.39 -17.07
CA ALA A 182 4.30 -6.71 -17.61
C ALA A 182 2.81 -6.99 -17.86
N GLY A 183 1.90 -6.07 -17.52
CA GLY A 183 0.48 -6.17 -17.86
C GLY A 183 -0.39 -6.97 -16.88
N TYR A 184 0.09 -7.19 -15.65
CA TYR A 184 -0.67 -7.83 -14.57
C TYR A 184 -1.82 -6.93 -14.11
N SER A 185 -2.90 -6.94 -14.87
CA SER A 185 -3.99 -5.95 -14.83
C SER A 185 -5.29 -6.49 -14.22
N GLU A 186 -5.29 -7.77 -13.86
CA GLU A 186 -6.39 -8.41 -13.14
C GLU A 186 -6.02 -8.64 -11.68
N VAL A 187 -6.98 -8.42 -10.78
CA VAL A 187 -6.85 -8.55 -9.34
C VAL A 187 -7.98 -9.42 -8.78
N TYR A 188 -7.60 -10.31 -7.87
CA TYR A 188 -8.50 -11.12 -7.06
C TYR A 188 -8.10 -10.97 -5.60
N VAL A 189 -9.09 -10.78 -4.72
CA VAL A 189 -8.87 -10.63 -3.28
C VAL A 189 -9.61 -11.76 -2.57
N ASP A 190 -8.88 -12.53 -1.78
CA ASP A 190 -9.38 -13.60 -0.94
C ASP A 190 -9.27 -13.20 0.54
N GLN A 191 -10.41 -13.06 1.20
CA GLN A 191 -10.49 -12.81 2.63
C GLN A 191 -10.42 -14.17 3.35
N MET A 192 -9.20 -14.63 3.63
CA MET A 192 -8.96 -15.99 4.12
C MET A 192 -9.51 -16.20 5.54
N ASP A 193 -9.30 -15.21 6.41
CA ASP A 193 -9.88 -15.12 7.75
C ASP A 193 -9.95 -13.64 8.21
N ALA A 194 -10.17 -13.39 9.50
CA ALA A 194 -10.34 -12.03 10.06
C ALA A 194 -9.09 -11.13 9.95
N ASP A 195 -7.89 -11.71 9.87
CA ASP A 195 -6.62 -10.95 9.86
C ASP A 195 -5.79 -11.25 8.61
N VAL A 196 -6.11 -12.28 7.84
CA VAL A 196 -5.35 -12.71 6.66
C VAL A 196 -6.12 -12.42 5.39
N VAL A 197 -5.50 -11.61 4.52
CA VAL A 197 -6.01 -11.28 3.19
C VAL A 197 -4.97 -11.70 2.16
N ALA A 198 -5.38 -12.48 1.18
CA ALA A 198 -4.57 -12.77 0.01
C ALA A 198 -5.00 -11.92 -1.18
N VAL A 199 -4.03 -11.39 -1.93
CA VAL A 199 -4.29 -10.62 -3.16
C VAL A 199 -3.48 -11.23 -4.29
N THR A 200 -4.18 -11.60 -5.35
CA THR A 200 -3.56 -12.14 -6.57
C THR A 200 -3.60 -11.07 -7.66
N ARG A 201 -2.44 -10.71 -8.22
CA ARG A 201 -2.33 -9.99 -9.49
C ARG A 201 -2.09 -11.00 -10.61
N HIS A 202 -2.83 -10.90 -11.70
CA HIS A 202 -2.82 -11.85 -12.81
C HIS A 202 -2.56 -11.14 -14.14
N GLU A 203 -1.70 -11.73 -14.98
CA GLU A 203 -1.52 -11.30 -16.37
C GLU A 203 -2.48 -12.11 -17.27
N PRO A 204 -3.46 -11.46 -17.95
CA PRO A 204 -4.55 -12.17 -18.60
C PRO A 204 -4.18 -13.11 -19.74
N ARG A 205 -3.00 -12.96 -20.37
CA ARG A 205 -2.61 -13.73 -21.58
C ARG A 205 -1.76 -14.94 -21.26
N SER A 206 -0.68 -14.74 -20.53
CA SER A 206 0.28 -15.75 -20.06
C SER A 206 -0.22 -16.54 -18.87
N ARG A 207 -1.25 -16.02 -18.17
CA ARG A 207 -1.85 -16.64 -16.97
C ARG A 207 -0.88 -16.73 -15.79
N ARG A 208 0.26 -16.02 -15.84
CA ARG A 208 1.16 -15.89 -14.70
C ARG A 208 0.52 -15.03 -13.63
N SER A 209 0.79 -15.37 -12.38
CA SER A 209 0.18 -14.71 -11.22
C SER A 209 1.24 -14.42 -10.17
N VAL A 210 1.07 -13.30 -9.46
CA VAL A 210 1.78 -13.02 -8.22
C VAL A 210 0.75 -12.95 -7.10
N ILE A 211 0.98 -13.72 -6.04
CA ILE A 211 0.07 -13.80 -4.90
C ILE A 211 0.79 -13.23 -3.68
N LEU A 212 0.17 -12.22 -3.07
CA LEU A 212 0.52 -11.72 -1.75
C LEU A 212 -0.37 -12.40 -0.72
N VAL A 213 0.19 -12.85 0.40
CA VAL A 213 -0.55 -13.21 1.61
C VAL A 213 -0.15 -12.23 2.70
N ALA A 214 -1.07 -11.38 3.13
CA ALA A 214 -0.84 -10.36 4.14
C ALA A 214 -1.51 -10.75 5.45
N PHE A 215 -0.70 -10.92 6.50
CA PHE A 215 -1.19 -11.06 7.87
C PHE A 215 -1.27 -9.66 8.49
N THR A 216 -2.48 -9.10 8.53
CA THR A 216 -2.77 -7.75 9.03
C THR A 216 -2.87 -7.72 10.56
N ALA A 217 -2.77 -6.52 11.13
CA ALA A 217 -2.81 -6.31 12.59
C ALA A 217 -3.59 -5.04 12.95
N PHE A 218 -4.87 -5.00 12.54
CA PHE A 218 -5.78 -3.87 12.80
C PHE A 218 -5.99 -3.59 14.29
N THR A 219 -5.73 -4.59 15.13
CA THR A 219 -5.62 -4.43 16.59
C THR A 219 -4.22 -4.82 17.03
N THR A 220 -3.71 -4.17 18.07
CA THR A 220 -2.40 -4.53 18.62
C THR A 220 -2.44 -5.97 19.14
N PRO A 221 -1.57 -6.87 18.64
CA PRO A 221 -1.56 -8.26 19.06
C PRO A 221 -1.28 -8.39 20.56
N ASP A 222 -2.04 -9.24 21.24
CA ASP A 222 -1.77 -9.60 22.63
C ASP A 222 -0.47 -10.45 22.69
N PRO A 223 0.57 -10.01 23.42
CA PRO A 223 1.80 -10.78 23.59
C PRO A 223 1.59 -12.17 24.21
N ALA A 224 0.49 -12.38 24.94
CA ALA A 224 0.11 -13.66 25.54
C ALA A 224 -0.72 -14.54 24.60
N ALA A 225 -1.11 -14.06 23.41
CA ALA A 225 -1.88 -14.84 22.47
C ALA A 225 -1.11 -16.07 21.98
N THR A 226 -1.82 -17.20 21.87
CA THR A 226 -1.23 -18.42 21.31
C THR A 226 -0.92 -18.22 19.83
N PRO A 227 0.23 -18.71 19.32
CA PRO A 227 0.52 -18.66 17.89
C PRO A 227 -0.64 -19.23 17.08
N ARG A 228 -1.11 -18.44 16.10
CA ARG A 228 -2.23 -18.85 15.24
C ARG A 228 -1.71 -19.56 14.00
N HIS A 229 -2.28 -20.71 13.67
CA HIS A 229 -2.06 -21.34 12.38
C HIS A 229 -2.83 -20.59 11.28
N VAL A 230 -2.13 -20.15 10.24
CA VAL A 230 -2.75 -19.59 9.04
C VAL A 230 -3.33 -20.74 8.21
N LYS A 231 -4.58 -20.57 7.77
CA LYS A 231 -5.24 -21.54 6.88
C LYS A 231 -4.40 -21.70 5.60
N PRO A 232 -4.15 -22.92 5.10
CA PRO A 232 -3.43 -23.09 3.85
C PRO A 232 -4.13 -22.38 2.68
N LEU A 233 -3.39 -21.54 1.95
CA LEU A 233 -3.85 -20.97 0.69
C LEU A 233 -3.84 -22.06 -0.38
N ARG A 234 -4.94 -22.19 -1.11
CA ARG A 234 -5.05 -23.08 -2.28
C ARG A 234 -5.12 -22.24 -3.54
N PHE A 235 -4.26 -22.53 -4.50
CA PHE A 235 -4.26 -21.89 -5.81
C PHE A 235 -4.01 -22.94 -6.90
N GLU A 236 -4.45 -22.62 -8.11
CA GLU A 236 -4.19 -23.45 -9.29
C GLU A 236 -2.88 -23.01 -9.95
N GLY A 237 -2.05 -23.98 -10.36
CA GLY A 237 -0.78 -23.73 -11.03
C GLY A 237 0.41 -24.35 -10.31
N GLN A 238 1.60 -23.87 -10.65
CA GLN A 238 2.87 -24.30 -10.04
C GLN A 238 3.50 -23.10 -9.34
N LEU A 239 3.94 -23.29 -8.09
CA LEU A 239 4.73 -22.29 -7.38
C LEU A 239 6.14 -22.26 -7.99
N GLU A 240 6.49 -21.16 -8.64
CA GLU A 240 7.83 -20.97 -9.19
C GLU A 240 8.82 -20.57 -8.09
N GLU A 241 8.48 -19.54 -7.30
CA GLU A 241 9.36 -18.98 -6.29
C GLU A 241 8.60 -18.20 -5.21
N ILE A 242 9.30 -17.89 -4.11
CA ILE A 242 8.86 -16.95 -3.09
C ILE A 242 9.66 -15.66 -3.27
N ILE A 243 9.04 -14.63 -3.84
CA ILE A 243 9.71 -13.36 -4.21
C ILE A 243 10.20 -12.59 -2.97
N LEU A 244 9.33 -12.45 -1.97
CA LEU A 244 9.58 -11.65 -0.77
C LEU A 244 8.88 -12.28 0.44
N GLU A 245 9.63 -12.48 1.51
CA GLU A 245 9.10 -12.74 2.84
C GLU A 245 9.52 -11.59 3.76
N ALA A 246 8.58 -11.01 4.49
CA ALA A 246 8.86 -9.88 5.38
C ALA A 246 8.02 -9.98 6.66
N GLU A 247 8.67 -9.73 7.79
CA GLU A 247 8.10 -9.80 9.13
C GLU A 247 8.63 -8.61 9.96
N LEU A 248 7.71 -7.91 10.63
CA LEU A 248 8.06 -6.82 11.53
C LEU A 248 8.03 -7.33 12.97
N HIS A 249 9.15 -7.21 13.67
CA HIS A 249 9.30 -7.68 15.05
C HIS A 249 9.52 -6.52 16.02
N ARG A 250 9.00 -6.67 17.24
CA ARG A 250 9.32 -5.79 18.37
C ARG A 250 10.56 -6.28 19.10
N VAL A 251 11.48 -5.37 19.41
CA VAL A 251 12.64 -5.58 20.28
C VAL A 251 12.47 -4.73 21.52
N GLU A 252 12.47 -5.38 22.68
CA GLU A 252 12.54 -4.69 23.95
C GLU A 252 13.99 -4.36 24.28
N ARG A 253 14.34 -3.07 24.24
CA ARG A 253 15.58 -2.55 24.80
C ARG A 253 15.24 -1.52 25.86
N ARG A 254 16.05 -1.47 26.91
CA ARG A 254 15.87 -0.66 28.13
C ARG A 254 15.14 0.66 27.84
N GLN A 255 13.90 0.74 28.34
CA GLN A 255 12.97 1.88 28.38
C GLN A 255 12.31 2.36 27.07
N ASN A 256 12.67 1.88 25.87
CA ASN A 256 11.98 2.24 24.61
C ASN A 256 11.70 1.01 23.73
N ALA A 257 10.47 0.90 23.20
CA ALA A 257 10.15 -0.11 22.19
C ALA A 257 10.85 0.25 20.87
N GLN A 258 11.69 -0.65 20.36
CA GLN A 258 12.27 -0.56 19.02
C GLN A 258 11.66 -1.66 18.14
N TYR A 259 11.57 -1.41 16.84
CA TYR A 259 11.09 -2.38 15.86
C TYR A 259 12.21 -2.66 14.87
N TYR A 260 12.36 -3.93 14.49
CA TYR A 260 13.26 -4.31 13.41
C TYR A 260 12.48 -5.13 12.38
N LEU A 261 12.87 -4.94 11.13
CA LEU A 261 12.31 -5.65 10.00
C LEU A 261 13.21 -6.83 9.66
N LYS A 262 12.65 -8.04 9.72
CA LYS A 262 13.27 -9.23 9.16
C LYS A 262 12.66 -9.46 7.80
N TYR A 263 13.47 -9.51 6.74
CA TYR A 263 12.97 -9.82 5.42
C TYR A 263 13.99 -10.61 4.61
N VAL A 264 13.48 -11.43 3.69
CA VAL A 264 14.24 -12.20 2.72
C VAL A 264 13.69 -11.83 1.35
N LEU A 265 14.55 -11.30 0.49
CA LEU A 265 14.24 -11.00 -0.90
C LEU A 265 14.97 -12.04 -1.75
N ASN A 266 14.23 -12.96 -2.37
CA ASN A 266 14.79 -13.92 -3.33
C ASN A 266 14.58 -13.31 -4.71
N ARG A 267 15.67 -12.88 -5.34
CA ARG A 267 15.73 -12.42 -6.73
C ARG A 267 16.86 -13.17 -7.43
#